data_AF-A0A9Q1AE99-F1
#
_entry.id   AF-A0A9Q1AE99-F1
#
_cell.length_a   1.000
_cell.length_b   1.000
_cell.length_c   1.000
_cell.angle_alpha   90.00
_cell.angle_beta   90.00
_cell.angle_gamma   90.00
#
_symmetry.space_group_name_H-M   'P 1'
#
loop_
_entity.id
_entity.type
_entity.pdbx_description
1 polymer ?
#
loop_
_entity_poly.entity_id
_entity_poly.type
_entity_poly.pdbx_seq_one_letter_code
_entity_poly.pdbx_strand_id
1 'polypeptide(L)'
;MSDLEAPLRPKRKKVWVDYFVQFRWILVIFVVLPISFTLYFLTYLGDVKSEMKSYQRRLKEHDENVQKVVKRLKERNPSKDGLVCTARKPWIAVGMRNVDYKRARHFEVDLSAFRNILEIDKERMVARVEPLVNMGQISRASVPMNLSLAVVAELDDLTVGGLINGYGIEGSSHIYGLFSDTVVAYEIVLADGRVVRATKDNEYSDLFYAIPWSQGTLGLLVSAEIKLIPIKEYMRLTYKPVVGNLKELAQAYMDSFAPRDGDQDNPEKVPDFVETMIYNSTEGVMMTGRYASKEEAKKKGNVINNVGWWFKPWFYQHAQTALKKGEFVEYIPTREYYHRHTRCLYWEGKLILPFADQWWFRFLLGWMMPPKVSLLKATQGEAIRNYYHEMHVIQDMLVPLYKVGDALEWVHKEMEVYPLWLCPA
;
A
#
# COMPACT_ATOMS: atom_id res chain seq x y z
N MET A 1 -6.65 29.64 41.74
CA MET A 1 -5.97 28.38 42.08
C MET A 1 -6.45 27.37 41.06
N SER A 2 -5.80 27.35 39.89
CA SER A 2 -4.73 26.39 39.57
C SER A 2 -5.20 24.93 39.63
N ASP A 3 -6.31 24.63 38.97
CA ASP A 3 -6.47 23.32 38.33
C ASP A 3 -5.53 23.32 37.12
N LEU A 4 -4.25 23.16 37.42
CA LEU A 4 -3.28 22.67 36.44
C LEU A 4 -3.80 21.29 36.07
N GLU A 5 -4.52 21.20 34.95
CA GLU A 5 -4.85 19.94 34.30
C GLU A 5 -3.57 19.11 34.31
N ALA A 6 -3.55 18.07 35.14
CA ALA A 6 -2.49 17.09 35.07
C ALA A 6 -2.44 16.66 33.60
N PRO A 7 -1.27 16.66 32.94
CA PRO A 7 -1.22 16.26 31.54
C PRO A 7 -1.89 14.90 31.44
N LEU A 8 -2.89 14.78 30.55
CA LEU A 8 -3.74 13.59 30.37
C LEU A 8 -2.93 12.28 30.29
N ARG A 9 -1.63 12.39 29.96
CA ARG A 9 -0.65 11.31 30.05
C ARG A 9 0.61 11.77 30.79
N PRO A 10 0.98 11.16 31.94
CA PRO A 10 2.27 11.41 32.57
C PRO A 10 3.41 11.00 31.65
N LYS A 11 4.46 11.82 31.54
CA LYS A 11 5.65 11.49 30.74
C LYS A 11 6.31 10.22 31.30
N ARG A 12 6.38 9.17 30.48
CA ARG A 12 7.12 7.93 30.78
C ARG A 12 8.59 8.25 31.10
N LYS A 13 9.15 7.62 32.12
CA LYS A 13 10.59 7.68 32.39
C LYS A 13 11.35 7.00 31.24
N LYS A 14 12.31 7.71 30.64
CA LYS A 14 13.17 7.16 29.59
C LYS A 14 13.98 5.98 30.14
N VAL A 15 14.04 4.90 29.37
CA VAL A 15 14.84 3.71 29.61
C VAL A 15 15.99 3.64 28.62
N TRP A 16 16.96 2.76 28.84
CA TRP A 16 18.12 2.57 27.95
C TRP A 16 17.72 2.33 26.47
N VAL A 17 16.59 1.66 26.25
CA VAL A 17 16.06 1.39 24.90
C VAL A 17 15.73 2.69 24.15
N ASP A 18 15.23 3.74 24.83
CA ASP A 18 14.95 5.03 24.20
C ASP A 18 16.21 5.64 23.55
N TYR A 19 17.37 5.49 24.20
CA TYR A 19 18.65 5.97 23.68
C TYR A 19 19.10 5.16 22.45
N PHE A 20 18.97 3.83 22.48
CA PHE A 20 19.30 3.00 21.32
C PHE A 20 18.42 3.30 20.11
N VAL A 21 17.13 3.54 20.34
CA VAL A 21 16.20 3.95 19.27
C VAL A 21 16.61 5.30 18.68
N GLN A 22 17.06 6.25 19.51
CA GLN A 22 17.55 7.55 19.04
C GLN A 22 18.74 7.45 18.09
N PHE A 23 19.64 6.48 18.25
CA PHE A 23 20.81 6.28 17.38
C PHE A 23 20.58 5.25 16.27
N ARG A 24 19.37 4.69 16.17
CA ARG A 24 19.05 3.63 15.21
C ARG A 24 19.25 4.06 13.76
N TRP A 25 19.13 5.35 13.47
CA TRP A 25 19.39 5.91 12.15
C TRP A 25 20.78 5.54 11.62
N ILE A 26 21.79 5.32 12.47
CA ILE A 26 23.14 4.92 12.06
C ILE A 26 23.07 3.55 11.35
N LEU A 27 22.47 2.56 12.02
CA LEU A 27 22.28 1.23 11.44
C LEU A 27 21.39 1.29 10.19
N VAL A 28 20.38 2.17 10.19
CA VAL A 28 19.51 2.32 9.02
C VAL A 28 20.29 2.85 7.82
N ILE A 29 21.12 3.88 8.00
CA ILE A 29 21.90 4.50 6.90
C ILE A 29 22.99 3.58 6.39
N PHE A 30 23.78 2.99 7.29
CA PHE A 30 25.00 2.27 6.89
C PHE A 30 24.77 0.78 6.59
N VAL A 31 23.66 0.20 7.04
CA VAL A 31 23.36 -1.22 6.85
C VAL A 31 22.03 -1.42 6.13
N VAL A 32 20.93 -0.90 6.67
CA VAL A 32 19.60 -1.22 6.12
C VAL A 32 19.42 -0.64 4.73
N LEU A 33 19.71 0.64 4.50
CA LEU A 33 19.47 1.29 3.21
C LEU A 33 20.32 0.69 2.07
N PRO A 34 21.65 0.46 2.22
CA PRO A 34 22.45 -0.14 1.15
C PRO A 34 22.00 -1.56 0.79
N ILE A 35 21.68 -2.38 1.80
CA ILE A 35 21.16 -3.73 1.57
C ILE A 35 19.77 -3.66 0.95
N SER A 36 18.89 -2.76 1.41
CA SER A 36 17.56 -2.56 0.84
C SER A 36 17.64 -2.21 -0.64
N PHE A 37 18.45 -1.20 -0.98
CA PHE A 37 18.70 -0.80 -2.37
C PHE A 37 19.19 -1.98 -3.22
N THR A 38 20.15 -2.75 -2.70
CA THR A 38 20.67 -3.94 -3.39
C THR A 38 19.58 -4.98 -3.62
N LEU A 39 18.75 -5.27 -2.62
CA LEU A 39 17.64 -6.22 -2.75
C LEU A 39 16.58 -5.74 -3.75
N TYR A 40 16.23 -4.46 -3.74
CA TYR A 40 15.30 -3.88 -4.72
C TYR A 40 15.88 -3.97 -6.13
N PHE A 41 17.16 -3.65 -6.30
CA PHE A 41 17.83 -3.75 -7.59
C PHE A 41 17.88 -5.19 -8.11
N LEU A 42 18.22 -6.17 -7.25
CA LEU A 42 18.20 -7.59 -7.62
C LEU A 42 16.79 -8.08 -7.96
N THR A 43 15.77 -7.63 -7.22
CA THR A 43 14.37 -7.95 -7.51
C THR A 43 13.97 -7.39 -8.86
N TYR A 44 14.29 -6.12 -9.12
CA TYR A 44 14.07 -5.45 -10.40
C TYR A 44 14.73 -6.20 -11.57
N LEU A 45 15.98 -6.62 -11.44
CA LEU A 45 16.65 -7.42 -12.47
C LEU A 45 15.95 -8.77 -12.71
N GLY A 46 15.45 -9.39 -11.64
CA GLY A 46 14.63 -10.61 -11.72
C GLY A 46 13.32 -10.38 -12.48
N ASP A 47 12.63 -9.29 -12.17
CA ASP A 47 11.37 -8.89 -12.83
C ASP A 47 11.60 -8.66 -14.32
N VAL A 48 12.62 -7.85 -14.68
CA VAL A 48 12.98 -7.57 -16.08
C VAL A 48 13.30 -8.87 -16.83
N LYS A 49 14.09 -9.77 -16.22
CA LYS A 49 14.42 -11.07 -16.81
C LYS A 49 13.17 -11.93 -17.03
N SER A 50 12.18 -11.85 -16.14
CA SER A 50 10.90 -12.55 -16.31
C SER A 50 10.05 -11.92 -17.41
N GLU A 51 9.98 -10.59 -17.46
CA GLU A 51 9.23 -9.82 -18.45
C GLU A 51 9.77 -10.02 -19.88
N MET A 52 11.06 -10.33 -20.04
CA MET A 52 11.66 -10.73 -21.32
C MET A 52 11.13 -12.08 -21.86
N LYS A 53 10.52 -12.91 -21.02
CA LYS A 53 9.91 -14.18 -21.45
C LYS A 53 8.54 -13.94 -22.06
N SER A 54 8.19 -14.75 -23.06
CA SER A 54 6.82 -14.76 -23.60
C SER A 54 5.79 -15.14 -22.52
N TYR A 55 4.54 -14.69 -22.68
CA TYR A 55 3.45 -15.08 -21.78
C TYR A 55 3.28 -16.60 -21.72
N GLN A 56 3.37 -17.29 -22.86
CA GLN A 56 3.34 -18.75 -22.94
C GLN A 56 4.41 -19.43 -22.08
N ARG A 57 5.63 -18.88 -22.06
CA ARG A 57 6.70 -19.43 -21.22
C ARG A 57 6.42 -19.23 -19.74
N ARG A 58 5.90 -18.06 -19.34
CA ARG A 58 5.56 -17.75 -17.94
C ARG A 58 4.38 -18.59 -17.44
N LEU A 59 3.36 -18.80 -18.27
CA LEU A 59 2.23 -19.68 -17.97
C LEU A 59 2.70 -21.13 -17.76
N LYS A 60 3.59 -21.64 -18.62
CA LYS A 60 4.18 -22.98 -18.40
C LYS A 60 4.94 -23.08 -17.08
N GLU A 61 5.78 -22.09 -16.78
CA GLU A 61 6.54 -22.05 -15.51
C GLU A 61 5.61 -21.94 -14.29
N HIS A 62 4.51 -21.21 -14.42
CA HIS A 62 3.45 -21.12 -13.42
C HIS A 62 2.84 -22.50 -13.15
N ASP A 63 2.38 -23.21 -14.19
CA ASP A 63 1.79 -24.55 -14.05
C ASP A 63 2.77 -25.53 -13.39
N GLU A 64 4.05 -25.51 -13.80
CA GLU A 64 5.11 -26.31 -13.20
C GLU A 64 5.29 -26.00 -11.70
N ASN A 65 5.18 -24.73 -11.31
CA ASN A 65 5.26 -24.32 -9.91
C ASN A 65 4.00 -24.71 -9.11
N VAL A 66 2.81 -24.61 -9.69
CA VAL A 66 1.57 -25.11 -9.07
C VAL A 66 1.68 -26.61 -8.79
N GLN A 67 2.20 -27.41 -9.73
CA GLN A 67 2.41 -28.84 -9.50
C GLN A 67 3.41 -29.13 -8.37
N LYS A 68 4.46 -28.32 -8.22
CA LYS A 68 5.39 -28.44 -7.08
C LYS A 68 4.68 -28.17 -5.75
N VAL A 69 3.81 -27.17 -5.70
CA VAL A 69 2.98 -26.86 -4.51
C VAL A 69 2.05 -28.01 -4.18
N VAL A 70 1.33 -28.55 -5.17
CA VAL A 70 0.42 -29.69 -4.99
C VAL A 70 1.19 -30.92 -4.51
N LYS A 71 2.33 -31.23 -5.14
CA LYS A 71 3.20 -32.35 -4.72
C LYS A 71 3.65 -32.16 -3.27
N ARG A 72 4.12 -30.96 -2.91
CA ARG A 72 4.54 -30.64 -1.56
C ARG A 72 3.40 -30.82 -0.55
N LEU A 73 2.19 -30.36 -0.86
CA LEU A 73 1.02 -30.55 0.01
C LEU A 73 0.66 -32.02 0.23
N LYS A 74 0.77 -32.85 -0.81
CA LYS A 74 0.50 -34.30 -0.72
C LYS A 74 1.50 -35.07 0.16
N GLU A 75 2.69 -34.53 0.38
CA GLU A 75 3.67 -35.10 1.31
C GLU A 75 3.28 -34.89 2.78
N ARG A 76 2.34 -33.98 3.07
CA ARG A 76 1.93 -33.68 4.44
C ARG A 76 1.20 -34.87 5.06
N ASN A 77 1.63 -35.25 6.26
CA ASN A 77 0.88 -36.10 7.16
C ASN A 77 0.11 -35.24 8.18
N PRO A 78 -1.23 -35.11 8.07
CA PRO A 78 -2.01 -34.22 8.94
C PRO A 78 -1.90 -34.53 10.43
N SER A 79 -1.70 -35.80 10.79
CA SER A 79 -1.56 -36.23 12.18
C SER A 79 -0.21 -35.90 12.80
N LYS A 80 0.83 -35.70 11.96
CA LYS A 80 2.20 -35.48 12.40
C LYS A 80 2.67 -34.06 12.19
N ASP A 81 2.31 -33.42 11.08
CA ASP A 81 3.01 -32.23 10.58
C ASP A 81 2.35 -30.89 10.97
N GLY A 82 1.18 -30.94 11.63
CA GLY A 82 0.47 -29.73 12.06
C GLY A 82 -0.16 -28.94 10.92
N LEU A 83 -0.40 -27.65 11.12
CA LEU A 83 -1.13 -26.79 10.17
C LEU A 83 -0.27 -26.43 8.96
N VAL A 84 -0.89 -26.33 7.79
CA VAL A 84 -0.23 -25.84 6.57
C VAL A 84 -0.01 -24.34 6.70
N CYS A 85 1.18 -23.86 6.33
CA CYS A 85 1.40 -22.43 6.10
C CYS A 85 2.43 -22.18 4.99
N THR A 86 2.48 -20.95 4.48
CA THR A 86 3.52 -20.56 3.53
C THR A 86 4.90 -20.58 4.20
N ALA A 87 5.96 -20.95 3.47
CA ALA A 87 7.35 -20.88 3.93
C ALA A 87 7.87 -19.44 4.12
N ARG A 88 7.07 -18.43 3.75
CA ARG A 88 7.40 -17.01 3.90
C ARG A 88 7.71 -16.69 5.35
N LYS A 89 8.93 -16.21 5.60
CA LYS A 89 9.36 -15.91 6.97
C LYS A 89 8.62 -14.68 7.53
N PRO A 90 8.30 -14.65 8.83
CA PRO A 90 7.45 -13.61 9.43
C PRO A 90 7.98 -12.18 9.29
N TRP A 91 9.30 -12.01 9.36
CA TRP A 91 9.93 -10.69 9.20
C TRP A 91 9.81 -10.15 7.77
N ILE A 92 9.46 -10.98 6.78
CA ILE A 92 9.23 -10.57 5.38
C ILE A 92 7.84 -9.95 5.19
N ALA A 93 6.88 -10.24 6.07
CA ALA A 93 5.58 -9.58 6.03
C ALA A 93 5.72 -8.13 6.47
N VAL A 94 4.98 -7.21 5.83
CA VAL A 94 4.95 -5.79 6.21
C VAL A 94 4.30 -5.62 7.58
N GLY A 95 3.19 -6.33 7.84
CA GLY A 95 2.45 -6.22 9.09
C GLY A 95 3.26 -6.60 10.35
N MET A 96 2.91 -5.98 11.47
CA MET A 96 3.51 -6.23 12.80
C MET A 96 2.85 -7.39 13.56
N ARG A 97 1.97 -8.16 12.91
CA ARG A 97 1.23 -9.25 13.53
C ARG A 97 2.17 -10.32 14.09
N ASN A 98 1.93 -10.73 15.34
CA ASN A 98 2.56 -11.91 15.91
C ASN A 98 2.11 -13.18 15.17
N VAL A 99 3.08 -13.92 14.67
CA VAL A 99 2.92 -15.15 13.87
C VAL A 99 3.10 -16.39 14.73
N ASP A 100 2.56 -16.39 15.94
CA ASP A 100 2.83 -17.46 16.91
C ASP A 100 2.35 -18.83 16.41
N TYR A 101 1.40 -18.85 15.48
CA TYR A 101 0.98 -20.06 14.76
C TYR A 101 2.14 -20.78 14.01
N LYS A 102 3.21 -20.07 13.63
CA LYS A 102 4.42 -20.66 13.04
C LYS A 102 5.45 -21.11 14.08
N ARG A 103 5.26 -20.82 15.37
CA ARG A 103 6.10 -21.37 16.45
C ARG A 103 5.68 -22.79 16.79
N ALA A 104 4.39 -23.07 16.69
CA ALA A 104 3.84 -24.42 16.80
C ALA A 104 4.26 -25.28 15.61
N ARG A 105 4.01 -26.59 15.71
CA ARG A 105 4.28 -27.54 14.63
C ARG A 105 3.46 -27.17 13.39
N HIS A 106 4.13 -26.99 12.26
CA HIS A 106 3.52 -26.57 11.01
C HIS A 106 4.25 -27.19 9.80
N PHE A 107 3.55 -27.20 8.67
CA PHE A 107 4.04 -27.70 7.40
C PHE A 107 4.20 -26.55 6.42
N GLU A 108 5.46 -26.18 6.13
CA GLU A 108 5.78 -25.08 5.22
C GLU A 108 5.63 -25.49 3.74
N VAL A 109 4.99 -24.60 2.97
CA VAL A 109 4.88 -24.67 1.50
C VAL A 109 5.49 -23.43 0.88
N ASP A 110 6.48 -23.59 0.03
CA ASP A 110 7.15 -22.46 -0.60
C ASP A 110 6.36 -21.92 -1.81
N LEU A 111 6.01 -20.64 -1.75
CA LEU A 111 5.36 -19.89 -2.83
C LEU A 111 6.27 -18.81 -3.41
N SER A 112 7.56 -18.80 -3.07
CA SER A 112 8.50 -17.74 -3.47
C SER A 112 8.65 -17.60 -4.99
N ALA A 113 8.36 -18.64 -5.77
CA ALA A 113 8.44 -18.63 -7.23
C ALA A 113 7.31 -17.84 -7.91
N PHE A 114 6.19 -17.60 -7.21
CA PHE A 114 4.96 -17.01 -7.77
C PHE A 114 5.03 -15.47 -7.80
N ARG A 115 5.87 -14.91 -8.68
CA ARG A 115 6.22 -13.48 -8.77
C ARG A 115 6.10 -12.88 -10.17
N ASN A 116 5.44 -13.57 -11.09
CA ASN A 116 5.37 -13.20 -12.49
C ASN A 116 4.01 -12.59 -12.84
N ILE A 117 4.03 -11.54 -13.66
CA ILE A 117 2.87 -11.16 -14.46
C ILE A 117 2.70 -12.27 -15.49
N LEU A 118 1.57 -12.96 -15.53
CA LEU A 118 1.37 -14.09 -16.45
C LEU A 118 0.87 -13.60 -17.81
N GLU A 119 -0.02 -12.62 -17.81
CA GLU A 119 -0.65 -12.08 -19.02
C GLU A 119 -1.24 -10.69 -18.75
N ILE A 120 -1.22 -9.81 -19.76
CA ILE A 120 -1.98 -8.55 -19.80
C ILE A 120 -2.83 -8.60 -21.05
N ASP A 121 -4.12 -8.89 -20.88
CA ASP A 121 -5.09 -9.00 -21.97
C ASP A 121 -5.78 -7.65 -22.17
N LYS A 122 -5.55 -7.04 -23.33
CA LYS A 122 -6.10 -5.72 -23.71
C LYS A 122 -7.52 -5.81 -24.25
N GLU A 123 -7.96 -6.99 -24.69
CA GLU A 123 -9.32 -7.20 -25.19
C GLU A 123 -10.27 -7.47 -24.03
N ARG A 124 -9.87 -8.38 -23.12
CA ARG A 124 -10.63 -8.68 -21.90
C ARG A 124 -10.46 -7.61 -20.82
N MET A 125 -9.48 -6.71 -20.96
CA MET A 125 -9.10 -5.71 -19.95
C MET A 125 -8.81 -6.36 -18.59
N VAL A 126 -7.97 -7.40 -18.59
CA VAL A 126 -7.63 -8.17 -17.40
C VAL A 126 -6.13 -8.46 -17.38
N ALA A 127 -5.51 -8.32 -16.21
CA ALA A 127 -4.16 -8.80 -15.94
C ALA A 127 -4.23 -10.10 -15.12
N ARG A 128 -3.64 -11.19 -15.63
CA ARG A 128 -3.41 -12.41 -14.85
C ARG A 128 -2.03 -12.33 -14.23
N VAL A 129 -1.96 -12.41 -12.90
CA VAL A 129 -0.72 -12.19 -12.14
C VAL A 129 -0.58 -13.19 -11.00
N GLU A 130 0.66 -13.50 -10.64
CA GLU A 130 0.97 -14.31 -9.46
C GLU A 130 0.95 -13.47 -8.16
N PRO A 131 0.68 -14.07 -6.99
CA PRO A 131 0.46 -13.37 -5.72
C PRO A 131 1.61 -12.49 -5.23
N LEU A 132 2.87 -12.77 -5.59
CA LEU A 132 4.02 -11.95 -5.18
C LEU A 132 4.37 -10.85 -6.18
N VAL A 133 3.62 -10.71 -7.28
CA VAL A 133 3.70 -9.51 -8.12
C VAL A 133 3.34 -8.30 -7.24
N ASN A 134 4.18 -7.28 -7.29
CA ASN A 134 3.98 -6.06 -6.50
C ASN A 134 3.44 -4.90 -7.35
N MET A 135 2.91 -3.87 -6.68
CA MET A 135 2.32 -2.70 -7.35
C MET A 135 3.34 -1.98 -8.25
N GLY A 136 4.60 -1.93 -7.83
CA GLY A 136 5.68 -1.33 -8.60
C GLY A 136 5.97 -2.04 -9.93
N GLN A 137 5.90 -3.37 -9.91
CA GLN A 137 6.08 -4.26 -11.07
C GLN A 137 4.92 -4.16 -12.05
N ILE A 138 3.68 -4.36 -11.58
CA ILE A 138 2.51 -4.34 -12.48
C ILE A 138 2.28 -2.96 -13.10
N SER A 139 2.47 -1.88 -12.34
CA SER A 139 2.34 -0.51 -12.87
C SER A 139 3.44 -0.16 -13.88
N ARG A 140 4.66 -0.65 -13.69
CA ARG A 140 5.76 -0.46 -14.66
C ARG A 140 5.47 -1.15 -15.99
N ALA A 141 4.83 -2.32 -15.96
CA ALA A 141 4.45 -3.04 -17.18
C ALA A 141 3.20 -2.48 -17.86
N SER A 142 2.17 -2.09 -17.08
CA SER A 142 0.85 -1.69 -17.61
C SER A 142 0.74 -0.21 -17.99
N VAL A 143 1.31 0.71 -17.21
CA VAL A 143 1.14 2.16 -17.45
C VAL A 143 1.65 2.61 -18.83
N PRO A 144 2.80 2.12 -19.35
CA PRO A 144 3.22 2.44 -20.72
C PRO A 144 2.25 1.98 -21.81
N MET A 145 1.32 1.08 -21.48
CA MET A 145 0.26 0.62 -22.39
C MET A 145 -1.02 1.45 -22.26
N ASN A 146 -1.00 2.55 -21.49
CA ASN A 146 -2.18 3.33 -21.08
C ASN A 146 -3.23 2.48 -20.35
N LEU A 147 -2.75 1.49 -19.58
CA LEU A 147 -3.57 0.60 -18.75
C LEU A 147 -3.10 0.64 -17.31
N SER A 148 -4.01 0.39 -16.37
CA SER A 148 -3.67 0.20 -14.97
C SER A 148 -4.65 -0.73 -14.27
N LEU A 149 -4.30 -1.26 -13.11
CA LEU A 149 -5.29 -1.87 -12.23
C LEU A 149 -6.30 -0.78 -11.81
N ALA A 150 -7.56 -1.15 -11.62
CA ALA A 150 -8.60 -0.19 -11.20
C ALA A 150 -8.30 0.44 -9.84
N VAL A 151 -7.69 -0.35 -8.93
CA VAL A 151 -7.19 0.09 -7.63
C VAL A 151 -5.70 -0.25 -7.57
N VAL A 152 -4.84 0.76 -7.38
CA VAL A 152 -3.39 0.58 -7.29
C VAL A 152 -2.94 1.09 -5.94
N ALA A 153 -2.56 0.20 -5.03
CA ALA A 153 -1.99 0.63 -3.75
C ALA A 153 -0.67 1.40 -3.96
N GLU A 154 -0.46 2.36 -3.09
CA GLU A 154 0.41 3.52 -3.18
C GLU A 154 1.89 3.29 -2.82
N LEU A 155 2.20 2.06 -2.40
CA LEU A 155 3.55 1.60 -2.09
C LEU A 155 3.97 0.51 -3.09
N ASP A 156 5.13 0.71 -3.73
CA ASP A 156 5.68 -0.20 -4.76
C ASP A 156 5.75 -1.67 -4.27
N ASP A 157 6.09 -1.88 -3.00
CA ASP A 157 6.40 -3.20 -2.40
C ASP A 157 5.17 -4.01 -1.98
N LEU A 158 3.96 -3.44 -2.07
CA LEU A 158 2.72 -4.16 -1.76
C LEU A 158 2.40 -5.19 -2.83
N THR A 159 2.17 -6.42 -2.41
CA THR A 159 1.94 -7.57 -3.30
C THR A 159 0.46 -7.82 -3.54
N VAL A 160 0.10 -8.24 -4.75
CA VAL A 160 -1.27 -8.61 -5.15
C VAL A 160 -1.93 -9.55 -4.14
N GLY A 161 -1.27 -10.65 -3.77
CA GLY A 161 -1.82 -11.61 -2.82
C GLY A 161 -2.02 -11.03 -1.41
N GLY A 162 -1.19 -10.04 -1.03
CA GLY A 162 -1.34 -9.31 0.22
C GLY A 162 -2.55 -8.40 0.22
N LEU A 163 -2.81 -7.69 -0.88
CA LEU A 163 -3.97 -6.81 -1.02
C LEU A 163 -5.29 -7.58 -1.11
N ILE A 164 -5.28 -8.77 -1.75
CA ILE A 164 -6.44 -9.66 -1.81
C ILE A 164 -6.74 -10.26 -0.44
N ASN A 165 -5.78 -10.95 0.17
CA ASN A 165 -6.01 -11.69 1.42
C ASN A 165 -6.06 -10.78 2.65
N GLY A 166 -5.46 -9.59 2.55
CA GLY A 166 -5.43 -8.57 3.58
C GLY A 166 -6.53 -7.54 3.35
N TYR A 167 -6.14 -6.28 3.35
CA TYR A 167 -6.98 -5.15 3.05
C TYR A 167 -6.28 -4.32 1.98
N GLY A 168 -6.99 -3.96 0.91
CA GLY A 168 -6.44 -3.20 -0.21
C GLY A 168 -7.43 -2.11 -0.61
N ILE A 169 -7.05 -0.87 -0.39
CA ILE A 169 -7.81 0.34 -0.69
C ILE A 169 -6.84 1.38 -1.26
N GLU A 170 -7.31 2.24 -2.14
CA GLU A 170 -6.58 3.47 -2.50
C GLU A 170 -7.56 4.53 -3.02
N GLY A 171 -7.10 5.73 -3.40
CA GLY A 171 -7.96 6.87 -3.71
C GLY A 171 -8.99 6.68 -4.83
N SER A 172 -8.87 5.64 -5.67
CA SER A 172 -9.87 5.27 -6.68
C SER A 172 -10.94 4.30 -6.15
N SER A 173 -10.82 3.82 -4.91
CA SER A 173 -11.73 2.83 -4.32
C SER A 173 -13.17 3.31 -4.24
N HIS A 174 -13.42 4.60 -4.03
CA HIS A 174 -14.78 5.15 -4.09
C HIS A 174 -15.54 4.91 -5.41
N ILE A 175 -14.83 4.61 -6.51
CA ILE A 175 -15.41 4.23 -7.80
C ILE A 175 -15.43 2.71 -7.98
N TYR A 176 -14.33 2.04 -7.62
CA TYR A 176 -14.08 0.65 -7.98
C TYR A 176 -14.21 -0.37 -6.84
N GLY A 177 -14.52 0.09 -5.63
CA GLY A 177 -14.50 -0.68 -4.39
C GLY A 177 -13.09 -0.98 -3.89
N LEU A 178 -12.98 -2.04 -3.10
CA LEU A 178 -11.70 -2.53 -2.61
C LEU A 178 -10.91 -3.21 -3.73
N PHE A 179 -9.61 -3.38 -3.53
CA PHE A 179 -8.75 -4.10 -4.47
C PHE A 179 -9.31 -5.49 -4.83
N SER A 180 -9.88 -6.20 -3.85
CA SER A 180 -10.54 -7.49 -4.06
C SER A 180 -11.77 -7.42 -4.99
N ASP A 181 -12.52 -6.32 -4.99
CA ASP A 181 -13.73 -6.16 -5.80
C ASP A 181 -13.42 -6.01 -7.29
N THR A 182 -12.15 -5.69 -7.59
CA THR A 182 -11.62 -5.62 -8.96
C THR A 182 -11.16 -6.97 -9.51
N VAL A 183 -11.12 -8.02 -8.68
CA VAL A 183 -10.69 -9.36 -9.09
C VAL A 183 -11.85 -10.12 -9.73
N VAL A 184 -11.59 -10.79 -10.86
CA VAL A 184 -12.60 -11.57 -11.60
C VAL A 184 -12.43 -13.07 -11.45
N ALA A 185 -11.22 -13.53 -11.09
CA ALA A 185 -10.96 -14.93 -10.80
C ALA A 185 -9.76 -15.11 -9.87
N TYR A 186 -9.82 -16.16 -9.04
CA TYR A 186 -8.70 -16.66 -8.26
C TYR A 186 -8.33 -18.06 -8.70
N GLU A 187 -7.05 -18.38 -8.73
CA GLU A 187 -6.55 -19.74 -8.81
C GLU A 187 -5.93 -20.10 -7.47
N ILE A 188 -6.46 -21.15 -6.85
CA ILE A 188 -6.19 -21.48 -5.44
C ILE A 188 -5.85 -22.96 -5.35
N VAL A 189 -4.79 -23.28 -4.60
CA VAL A 189 -4.50 -24.64 -4.17
C VAL A 189 -5.11 -24.87 -2.79
N LEU A 190 -6.07 -25.78 -2.71
CA LEU A 190 -6.76 -26.15 -1.48
C LEU A 190 -5.88 -27.07 -0.61
N ALA A 191 -6.28 -27.24 0.66
CA ALA A 191 -5.53 -28.05 1.63
C ALA A 191 -5.41 -29.54 1.25
N ASP A 192 -6.33 -30.06 0.44
CA ASP A 192 -6.30 -31.43 -0.10
C ASP A 192 -5.46 -31.56 -1.38
N GLY A 193 -4.88 -30.44 -1.86
CA GLY A 193 -4.06 -30.39 -3.06
C GLY A 193 -4.84 -30.24 -4.37
N ARG A 194 -6.18 -30.05 -4.33
CA ARG A 194 -6.92 -29.65 -5.53
C ARG A 194 -6.56 -28.23 -5.93
N VAL A 195 -6.43 -28.00 -7.24
CA VAL A 195 -6.29 -26.66 -7.84
C VAL A 195 -7.67 -26.26 -8.34
N VAL A 196 -8.18 -25.13 -7.86
CA VAL A 196 -9.51 -24.64 -8.21
C VAL A 196 -9.40 -23.24 -8.81
N ARG A 197 -10.25 -22.96 -9.80
CA ARG A 197 -10.48 -21.62 -10.30
C ARG A 197 -11.79 -21.11 -9.73
N ALA A 198 -11.72 -20.15 -8.83
CA ALA A 198 -12.89 -19.55 -8.19
C ALA A 198 -13.30 -18.27 -8.92
N THR A 199 -14.58 -18.17 -9.28
CA THR A 199 -15.20 -16.98 -9.87
C THR A 199 -16.57 -16.73 -9.23
N LYS A 200 -17.13 -15.55 -9.44
CA LYS A 200 -18.47 -15.22 -8.95
C LYS A 200 -19.59 -16.15 -9.46
N ASP A 201 -19.44 -16.77 -10.63
CA ASP A 201 -20.54 -17.46 -11.33
C ASP A 201 -20.34 -18.99 -11.50
N ASN A 202 -19.40 -19.62 -10.77
CA ASN A 202 -19.17 -21.08 -10.86
C ASN A 202 -19.34 -21.80 -9.52
N GLU A 203 -19.11 -23.12 -9.48
CA GLU A 203 -19.29 -23.93 -8.26
C GLU A 203 -18.38 -23.55 -7.07
N TYR A 204 -17.44 -22.62 -7.27
CA TYR A 204 -16.54 -22.10 -6.24
C TYR A 204 -16.86 -20.64 -5.87
N SER A 205 -18.06 -20.15 -6.15
CA SER A 205 -18.51 -18.78 -5.81
C SER A 205 -18.33 -18.44 -4.34
N ASP A 206 -18.67 -19.37 -3.44
CA ASP A 206 -18.52 -19.15 -2.00
C ASP A 206 -17.05 -18.91 -1.61
N LEU A 207 -16.13 -19.66 -2.23
CA LEU A 207 -14.70 -19.47 -2.05
C LEU A 207 -14.24 -18.14 -2.65
N PHE A 208 -14.76 -17.75 -3.81
CA PHE A 208 -14.46 -16.45 -4.43
C PHE A 208 -14.78 -15.28 -3.50
N TYR A 209 -15.96 -15.28 -2.86
CA TYR A 209 -16.35 -14.24 -1.92
C TYR A 209 -15.67 -14.34 -0.54
N ALA A 210 -15.21 -15.54 -0.14
CA ALA A 210 -14.56 -15.75 1.16
C ALA A 210 -13.05 -15.50 1.17
N ILE A 211 -12.39 -15.50 0.01
CA ILE A 211 -10.93 -15.29 -0.09
C ILE A 211 -10.49 -13.89 0.34
N PRO A 212 -11.16 -12.80 -0.05
CA PRO A 212 -10.91 -11.47 0.49
C PRO A 212 -10.89 -11.49 2.03
N TRP A 213 -9.88 -10.86 2.62
CA TRP A 213 -9.72 -10.75 4.08
C TRP A 213 -9.47 -12.07 4.82
N SER A 214 -9.38 -13.20 4.13
CA SER A 214 -9.11 -14.51 4.73
C SER A 214 -7.73 -14.62 5.39
N GLN A 215 -6.83 -13.65 5.18
CA GLN A 215 -5.45 -13.68 5.63
C GLN A 215 -4.68 -14.93 5.15
N GLY A 216 -5.09 -15.51 4.01
CA GLY A 216 -4.48 -16.70 3.43
C GLY A 216 -4.82 -18.01 4.15
N THR A 217 -5.92 -18.05 4.91
CA THR A 217 -6.32 -19.24 5.70
C THR A 217 -7.15 -20.27 4.92
N LEU A 218 -7.80 -19.85 3.83
CA LEU A 218 -8.73 -20.72 3.07
C LEU A 218 -8.06 -21.49 1.92
N GLY A 219 -6.83 -21.12 1.56
CA GLY A 219 -6.07 -21.78 0.50
C GLY A 219 -4.81 -21.02 0.12
N LEU A 220 -3.98 -21.65 -0.71
CA LEU A 220 -2.78 -21.02 -1.27
C LEU A 220 -3.16 -20.36 -2.59
N LEU A 221 -3.34 -19.03 -2.58
CA LEU A 221 -3.53 -18.24 -3.79
C LEU A 221 -2.26 -18.36 -4.66
N VAL A 222 -2.41 -18.80 -5.91
CA VAL A 222 -1.29 -18.99 -6.86
C VAL A 222 -1.40 -18.08 -8.08
N SER A 223 -2.59 -17.67 -8.49
CA SER A 223 -2.78 -16.57 -9.44
C SER A 223 -4.11 -15.84 -9.23
N ALA A 224 -4.20 -14.62 -9.75
CA ALA A 224 -5.43 -13.82 -9.77
C ALA A 224 -5.58 -13.13 -11.13
N GLU A 225 -6.81 -13.02 -11.61
CA GLU A 225 -7.20 -12.23 -12.78
C GLU A 225 -7.84 -10.92 -12.32
N ILE A 226 -7.23 -9.77 -12.60
CA ILE A 226 -7.61 -8.46 -12.05
C ILE A 226 -8.01 -7.51 -13.17
N LYS A 227 -9.11 -6.77 -12.99
CA LYS A 227 -9.59 -5.79 -13.98
C LYS A 227 -8.55 -4.70 -14.23
N LEU A 228 -8.42 -4.33 -15.49
CA LEU A 228 -7.67 -3.18 -15.98
C LEU A 228 -8.63 -2.06 -16.38
N ILE A 229 -8.17 -0.83 -16.23
CA ILE A 229 -8.84 0.37 -16.71
C ILE A 229 -7.94 1.12 -17.70
N PRO A 230 -8.52 1.82 -18.69
CA PRO A 230 -7.77 2.77 -19.48
C PRO A 230 -7.35 3.96 -18.61
N ILE A 231 -6.13 4.45 -18.79
CA ILE A 231 -5.59 5.60 -18.06
C ILE A 231 -4.92 6.59 -19.02
N LYS A 232 -4.60 7.78 -18.52
CA LYS A 232 -3.76 8.77 -19.23
C LYS A 232 -2.41 8.93 -18.57
N GLU A 233 -1.48 9.60 -19.25
CA GLU A 233 -0.07 9.70 -18.86
C GLU A 233 0.17 10.55 -17.62
N TYR A 234 -0.74 11.47 -17.30
CA TYR A 234 -0.66 12.34 -16.13
C TYR A 234 -1.89 12.26 -15.24
N MET A 235 -1.69 12.53 -13.97
CA MET A 235 -2.70 12.84 -12.98
C MET A 235 -2.71 14.36 -12.74
N ARG A 236 -3.78 15.03 -13.14
CA ARG A 236 -4.08 16.42 -12.74
C ARG A 236 -4.57 16.40 -11.30
N LEU A 237 -3.74 16.83 -10.37
CA LEU A 237 -4.03 16.80 -8.94
C LEU A 237 -4.32 18.21 -8.43
N THR A 238 -5.46 18.37 -7.76
CA THR A 238 -5.86 19.62 -7.10
C THR A 238 -5.62 19.49 -5.61
N TYR A 239 -4.92 20.45 -5.01
CA TYR A 239 -4.68 20.52 -3.57
C TYR A 239 -5.52 21.64 -2.98
N LYS A 240 -6.56 21.29 -2.23
CA LYS A 240 -7.45 22.25 -1.58
C LYS A 240 -7.19 22.30 -0.07
N PRO A 241 -6.56 23.36 0.46
CA PRO A 241 -6.38 23.51 1.89
C PRO A 241 -7.71 23.85 2.56
N VAL A 242 -7.93 23.31 3.76
CA VAL A 242 -9.11 23.59 4.58
C VAL A 242 -8.62 23.85 5.99
N VAL A 243 -9.07 24.97 6.56
CA VAL A 243 -8.84 25.35 7.95
C VAL A 243 -10.20 25.44 8.63
N GLY A 244 -10.39 24.69 9.70
CA GLY A 244 -11.67 24.55 10.38
C GLY A 244 -11.61 23.48 11.46
N ASN A 245 -12.69 23.23 12.18
CA ASN A 245 -12.74 22.13 13.14
C ASN A 245 -12.80 20.75 12.46
N LEU A 246 -12.61 19.67 13.21
CA LEU A 246 -12.57 18.29 12.66
C LEU A 246 -13.84 17.88 11.90
N LYS A 247 -15.02 18.42 12.25
CA LYS A 247 -16.26 18.18 11.52
C LYS A 247 -16.30 18.92 10.19
N GLU A 248 -15.78 20.14 10.14
CA GLU A 248 -15.62 20.89 8.90
C GLU A 248 -14.60 20.23 7.97
N LEU A 249 -13.49 19.71 8.52
CA LEU A 249 -12.52 18.91 7.76
C LEU A 249 -13.16 17.62 7.20
N ALA A 250 -13.95 16.91 8.01
CA ALA A 250 -14.70 15.73 7.56
C ALA A 250 -15.70 16.09 6.46
N GLN A 251 -16.42 17.21 6.60
CA GLN A 251 -17.36 17.67 5.59
C GLN A 251 -16.66 18.03 4.28
N ALA A 252 -15.52 18.72 4.35
CA ALA A 252 -14.74 19.06 3.16
C ALA A 252 -14.16 17.82 2.46
N TYR A 253 -13.78 16.79 3.22
CA TYR A 253 -13.41 15.48 2.68
C TYR A 253 -14.59 14.85 1.91
N MET A 254 -15.79 14.78 2.51
CA MET A 254 -16.99 14.27 1.83
C MET A 254 -17.31 15.07 0.56
N ASP A 255 -17.32 16.41 0.66
CA ASP A 255 -17.62 17.31 -0.45
C ASP A 255 -16.61 17.20 -1.62
N SER A 256 -15.42 16.62 -1.39
CA SER A 256 -14.40 16.47 -2.44
C SER A 256 -14.72 15.39 -3.47
N PHE A 257 -15.65 14.47 -3.15
CA PHE A 257 -15.98 13.34 -4.01
C PHE A 257 -17.44 12.91 -4.00
N ALA A 258 -18.24 13.37 -3.04
CA ALA A 258 -19.67 13.12 -2.95
C ALA A 258 -20.44 14.42 -3.28
N PRO A 259 -20.91 14.60 -4.52
CA PRO A 259 -21.67 15.79 -4.92
C PRO A 259 -22.93 15.94 -4.06
N ARG A 260 -23.16 17.14 -3.52
CA ARG A 260 -24.30 17.42 -2.60
C ARG A 260 -25.67 17.31 -3.27
N ASP A 261 -25.71 17.49 -4.59
CA ASP A 261 -26.91 17.30 -5.41
C ASP A 261 -27.18 15.82 -5.73
N GLY A 262 -26.33 14.91 -5.26
CA GLY A 262 -26.47 13.47 -5.44
C GLY A 262 -26.06 12.96 -6.83
N ASP A 263 -25.50 13.82 -7.68
CA ASP A 263 -25.10 13.50 -9.06
C ASP A 263 -23.77 12.73 -9.11
N GLN A 264 -23.76 11.55 -8.46
CA GLN A 264 -22.58 10.70 -8.28
C GLN A 264 -22.11 10.00 -9.58
N ASP A 265 -22.97 9.92 -10.59
CA ASP A 265 -22.63 9.33 -11.89
C ASP A 265 -21.96 10.34 -12.83
N ASN A 266 -21.85 11.61 -12.43
CA ASN A 266 -21.26 12.65 -13.26
C ASN A 266 -19.73 12.68 -13.14
N PRO A 267 -19.00 12.29 -14.21
CA PRO A 267 -17.54 12.21 -14.18
C PRO A 267 -16.89 13.58 -14.03
N GLU A 268 -17.57 14.70 -14.29
CA GLU A 268 -17.04 16.05 -14.05
C GLU A 268 -17.09 16.44 -12.57
N LYS A 269 -17.99 15.82 -11.78
CA LYS A 269 -18.17 16.09 -10.35
C LYS A 269 -17.46 15.08 -9.47
N VAL A 270 -17.36 13.82 -9.89
CA VAL A 270 -16.63 12.77 -9.18
C VAL A 270 -15.21 12.66 -9.74
N PRO A 271 -14.16 12.83 -8.92
CA PRO A 271 -12.76 12.72 -9.36
C PRO A 271 -12.34 11.26 -9.55
N ASP A 272 -11.31 11.00 -10.37
CA ASP A 272 -10.79 9.63 -10.53
C ASP A 272 -10.10 9.12 -9.26
N PHE A 273 -9.53 10.05 -8.47
CA PHE A 273 -8.83 9.77 -7.22
C PHE A 273 -9.18 10.78 -6.14
N VAL A 274 -9.24 10.31 -4.90
CA VAL A 274 -9.48 11.12 -3.71
C VAL A 274 -8.51 10.71 -2.63
N GLU A 275 -7.87 11.70 -2.03
CA GLU A 275 -7.03 11.50 -0.86
C GLU A 275 -7.18 12.72 0.04
N THR A 276 -7.10 12.53 1.35
CA THR A 276 -7.05 13.65 2.29
C THR A 276 -6.00 13.43 3.36
N MET A 277 -5.27 14.49 3.68
CA MET A 277 -4.34 14.52 4.79
C MET A 277 -4.77 15.56 5.80
N ILE A 278 -4.98 15.12 7.04
CA ILE A 278 -5.24 16.01 8.17
C ILE A 278 -3.95 16.13 8.98
N TYR A 279 -3.41 17.35 9.10
CA TYR A 279 -2.11 17.59 9.71
C TYR A 279 -2.18 17.94 11.20
N ASN A 280 -3.33 18.43 11.65
CA ASN A 280 -3.66 18.70 13.05
C ASN A 280 -5.18 18.83 13.19
N SER A 281 -5.66 19.15 14.39
CA SER A 281 -7.09 19.29 14.69
C SER A 281 -7.80 20.41 13.92
N THR A 282 -7.05 21.27 13.22
CA THR A 282 -7.58 22.47 12.55
C THR A 282 -7.26 22.57 11.07
N GLU A 283 -6.32 21.77 10.54
CA GLU A 283 -5.77 21.95 9.20
C GLU A 283 -5.73 20.61 8.44
N GLY A 284 -6.29 20.62 7.23
CA GLY A 284 -6.23 19.50 6.30
C GLY A 284 -6.05 19.95 4.86
N VAL A 285 -5.63 19.02 4.00
CA VAL A 285 -5.50 19.22 2.56
C VAL A 285 -6.28 18.11 1.86
N MET A 286 -7.33 18.52 1.15
CA MET A 286 -8.15 17.64 0.33
C MET A 286 -7.51 17.57 -1.05
N MET A 287 -7.28 16.37 -1.56
CA MET A 287 -6.62 16.13 -2.83
C MET A 287 -7.52 15.33 -3.75
N THR A 288 -7.78 15.88 -4.94
CA THR A 288 -8.60 15.23 -5.96
C THR A 288 -7.83 15.13 -7.28
N GLY A 289 -7.80 13.92 -7.84
CA GLY A 289 -7.05 13.58 -9.04
C GLY A 289 -7.97 13.34 -10.23
N ARG A 290 -7.56 13.79 -11.41
CA ARG A 290 -8.18 13.45 -12.70
C ARG A 290 -7.13 13.03 -13.73
N TYR A 291 -7.40 12.01 -14.52
CA TYR A 291 -6.50 11.63 -15.61
C TYR A 291 -6.46 12.72 -16.70
N ALA A 292 -5.24 13.19 -16.97
CA ALA A 292 -4.93 14.21 -17.97
C ALA A 292 -3.98 13.67 -19.03
N SER A 293 -4.18 14.08 -20.29
CA SER A 293 -3.29 13.69 -21.37
C SER A 293 -1.97 14.45 -21.30
N LYS A 294 -0.96 13.94 -22.00
CA LYS A 294 0.33 14.62 -22.16
C LYS A 294 0.20 16.01 -22.80
N GLU A 295 -0.72 16.19 -23.75
CA GLU A 295 -0.98 17.47 -24.41
C GLU A 295 -1.53 18.48 -23.42
N GLU A 296 -2.49 18.07 -22.58
CA GLU A 296 -3.05 18.90 -21.52
C GLU A 296 -1.98 19.32 -20.52
N ALA A 297 -1.21 18.36 -19.98
CA ALA A 297 -0.17 18.63 -18.99
C ALA A 297 0.89 19.61 -19.49
N LYS A 298 1.17 19.62 -20.80
CA LYS A 298 2.18 20.49 -21.44
C LYS A 298 1.64 21.85 -21.91
N LYS A 299 0.34 22.16 -21.73
CA LYS A 299 -0.20 23.48 -22.07
C LYS A 299 0.51 24.58 -21.26
N LYS A 300 0.74 25.73 -21.90
CA LYS A 300 1.37 26.89 -21.25
C LYS A 300 0.57 27.30 -20.00
N GLY A 301 1.25 27.42 -18.87
CA GLY A 301 0.66 27.76 -17.57
C GLY A 301 0.43 26.56 -16.65
N ASN A 302 0.40 25.33 -17.18
CA ASN A 302 0.32 24.12 -16.35
C ASN A 302 1.70 23.75 -15.78
N VAL A 303 1.71 23.25 -14.55
CA VAL A 303 2.92 22.85 -13.83
C VAL A 303 3.01 21.34 -13.80
N ILE A 304 4.08 20.78 -14.37
CA ILE A 304 4.39 19.36 -14.28
C ILE A 304 5.28 19.11 -13.05
N ASN A 305 4.85 18.24 -12.15
CA ASN A 305 5.59 17.87 -10.95
C ASN A 305 5.95 16.38 -10.96
N ASN A 306 7.21 16.06 -11.27
CA ASN A 306 7.74 14.70 -11.12
C ASN A 306 8.03 14.39 -9.63
N VAL A 307 7.01 14.08 -8.83
CA VAL A 307 7.13 13.84 -7.37
C VAL A 307 8.04 12.66 -7.02
N GLY A 308 8.29 11.74 -7.96
CA GLY A 308 9.11 10.54 -7.77
C GLY A 308 10.62 10.80 -7.70
N TRP A 309 11.08 12.01 -8.03
CA TRP A 309 12.49 12.39 -7.93
C TRP A 309 12.98 12.36 -6.48
N TRP A 310 14.08 11.63 -6.23
CA TRP A 310 14.53 11.31 -4.86
C TRP A 310 14.93 12.52 -4.01
N PHE A 311 15.32 13.62 -4.65
CA PHE A 311 15.70 14.86 -3.98
C PHE A 311 14.54 15.83 -3.76
N LYS A 312 13.30 15.49 -4.16
CA LYS A 312 12.12 16.32 -3.91
C LYS A 312 11.53 16.09 -2.51
N PRO A 313 10.79 17.07 -1.96
CA PRO A 313 10.12 16.90 -0.68
C PRO A 313 9.20 15.69 -0.73
N TRP A 314 9.01 15.02 0.39
CA TRP A 314 8.06 13.91 0.45
C TRP A 314 6.65 14.40 0.16
N PHE A 315 5.85 13.54 -0.48
CA PHE A 315 4.55 13.95 -1.03
C PHE A 315 3.65 14.61 0.02
N TYR A 316 3.55 14.05 1.23
CA TYR A 316 2.75 14.63 2.30
C TYR A 316 3.26 16.02 2.74
N GLN A 317 4.56 16.30 2.66
CA GLN A 317 5.12 17.61 3.00
C GLN A 317 4.87 18.63 1.87
N HIS A 318 4.94 18.17 0.62
CA HIS A 318 4.60 18.97 -0.55
C HIS A 318 3.12 19.37 -0.54
N ALA A 319 2.23 18.42 -0.27
CA ALA A 319 0.80 18.64 -0.10
C ALA A 319 0.51 19.68 1.00
N GLN A 320 1.22 19.59 2.13
CA GLN A 320 1.08 20.52 3.26
C GLN A 320 1.36 21.98 2.86
N THR A 321 2.14 22.23 1.81
CA THR A 321 2.41 23.60 1.35
C THR A 321 1.17 24.32 0.85
N ALA A 322 0.09 23.61 0.51
CA ALA A 322 -1.21 24.18 0.17
C ALA A 322 -1.77 25.05 1.30
N LEU A 323 -1.55 24.68 2.57
CA LEU A 323 -2.01 25.46 3.73
C LEU A 323 -1.42 26.88 3.75
N LYS A 324 -0.25 27.09 3.13
CA LYS A 324 0.40 28.41 3.03
C LYS A 324 0.17 29.09 1.68
N LYS A 325 0.09 28.31 0.59
CA LYS A 325 0.01 28.82 -0.79
C LYS A 325 -1.43 29.08 -1.25
N GLY A 326 -2.42 28.53 -0.57
CA GLY A 326 -3.77 28.42 -1.09
C GLY A 326 -3.93 27.21 -2.01
N GLU A 327 -5.11 27.10 -2.63
CA GLU A 327 -5.43 26.03 -3.57
C GLU A 327 -4.52 26.11 -4.81
N PHE A 328 -4.00 24.96 -5.25
CA PHE A 328 -3.22 24.89 -6.49
C PHE A 328 -3.41 23.55 -7.20
N VAL A 329 -3.03 23.53 -8.48
CA VAL A 329 -3.13 22.36 -9.37
C VAL A 329 -1.77 22.06 -9.99
N GLU A 330 -1.42 20.79 -10.09
CA GLU A 330 -0.26 20.32 -10.84
C GLU A 330 -0.55 19.01 -11.57
N TYR A 331 0.35 18.63 -12.48
CA TYR A 331 0.27 17.42 -13.28
C TYR A 331 1.43 16.50 -12.92
N ILE A 332 1.11 15.34 -12.37
CA ILE A 332 2.08 14.35 -11.92
C ILE A 332 2.06 13.18 -12.91
N PRO A 333 3.20 12.65 -13.39
CA PRO A 333 3.19 11.44 -14.20
C PRO A 333 2.42 10.32 -13.47
N THR A 334 1.46 9.67 -14.14
CA THR A 334 0.49 8.78 -13.49
C THR A 334 1.14 7.71 -12.62
N ARG A 335 2.22 7.07 -13.11
CA ARG A 335 2.95 6.08 -12.31
C ARG A 335 3.59 6.69 -11.06
N GLU A 336 4.12 7.91 -11.13
CA GLU A 336 4.69 8.58 -9.95
C GLU A 336 3.61 8.97 -8.94
N TYR A 337 2.41 9.33 -9.40
CA TYR A 337 1.27 9.57 -8.51
C TYR A 337 0.84 8.31 -7.78
N TYR A 338 0.76 7.16 -8.46
CA TYR A 338 0.46 5.90 -7.79
C TYR A 338 1.47 5.64 -6.66
N HIS A 339 2.77 5.79 -6.92
CA HIS A 339 3.80 5.44 -5.94
C HIS A 339 4.30 6.59 -5.06
N ARG A 340 3.51 7.67 -4.96
CA ARG A 340 3.90 8.94 -4.31
C ARG A 340 4.34 8.79 -2.84
N HIS A 341 3.85 7.75 -2.16
CA HIS A 341 4.16 7.46 -0.75
C HIS A 341 5.33 6.50 -0.55
N THR A 342 5.81 5.86 -1.61
CA THR A 342 6.80 4.77 -1.52
C THR A 342 8.09 5.20 -0.81
N ARG A 343 8.72 6.31 -1.22
CA ARG A 343 10.05 6.70 -0.70
C ARG A 343 10.05 7.00 0.79
N CYS A 344 8.98 7.56 1.29
CA CYS A 344 8.86 8.01 2.67
C CYS A 344 8.00 7.08 3.52
N LEU A 345 7.43 6.02 2.94
CA LEU A 345 6.46 5.15 3.61
C LEU A 345 5.40 6.03 4.31
N TYR A 346 4.74 6.89 3.52
CA TYR A 346 3.98 8.04 4.04
C TYR A 346 4.85 9.00 4.86
N TRP A 347 4.65 9.09 6.18
CA TRP A 347 5.44 9.91 7.09
C TRP A 347 6.32 9.07 8.02
N GLU A 348 6.27 7.75 7.93
CA GLU A 348 7.10 6.82 8.71
C GLU A 348 8.59 7.04 8.47
N GLY A 349 8.97 7.47 7.27
CA GLY A 349 10.34 7.85 6.92
C GLY A 349 10.93 8.87 7.90
N LYS A 350 10.12 9.79 8.43
CA LYS A 350 10.55 10.76 9.45
C LYS A 350 10.76 10.10 10.81
N LEU A 351 9.94 9.12 11.18
CA LEU A 351 10.08 8.40 12.44
C LEU A 351 11.29 7.46 12.43
N ILE A 352 11.61 6.89 11.26
CA ILE A 352 12.77 6.02 11.07
C ILE A 352 14.07 6.84 10.96
N LEU A 353 14.03 7.95 10.21
CA LEU A 353 15.16 8.85 9.97
C LEU A 353 14.70 10.32 10.16
N PRO A 354 14.82 10.89 11.38
CA PRO A 354 14.28 12.20 11.74
C PRO A 354 14.73 13.39 10.88
N PHE A 355 15.90 13.27 10.24
CA PHE A 355 16.49 14.30 9.38
C PHE A 355 16.44 13.94 7.89
N ALA A 356 15.78 12.84 7.50
CA ALA A 356 15.73 12.42 6.11
C ALA A 356 14.85 13.33 5.22
N ASP A 357 14.08 14.24 5.82
CA ASP A 357 13.34 15.29 5.11
C ASP A 357 14.23 16.49 4.72
N GLN A 358 15.44 16.58 5.25
CA GLN A 358 16.38 17.66 4.92
C GLN A 358 16.89 17.54 3.48
N TRP A 359 17.06 18.67 2.81
CA TRP A 359 17.42 18.73 1.39
C TRP A 359 18.75 17.99 1.10
N TRP A 360 19.76 18.12 1.97
CA TRP A 360 21.07 17.50 1.79
C TRP A 360 20.99 15.98 1.89
N PHE A 361 20.15 15.45 2.79
CA PHE A 361 19.94 14.01 2.93
C PHE A 361 19.23 13.49 1.68
N ARG A 362 18.12 14.12 1.29
CA ARG A 362 17.35 13.72 0.10
C ARG A 362 18.21 13.75 -1.15
N PHE A 363 19.07 14.75 -1.29
CA PHE A 363 19.98 14.86 -2.44
C PHE A 363 21.05 13.77 -2.46
N LEU A 364 21.76 13.53 -1.34
CA LEU A 364 22.91 12.64 -1.28
C LEU A 364 22.54 11.16 -1.07
N LEU A 365 21.50 10.88 -0.28
CA LEU A 365 21.13 9.54 0.19
C LEU A 365 19.69 9.15 -0.14
N GLY A 366 18.84 10.10 -0.58
CA GLY A 366 17.43 9.84 -0.87
C GLY A 366 17.18 8.81 -1.98
N TRP A 367 18.15 8.57 -2.86
CA TRP A 367 18.07 7.56 -3.91
C TRP A 367 18.08 6.12 -3.37
N MET A 368 18.59 5.90 -2.14
CA MET A 368 18.56 4.61 -1.44
C MET A 368 17.23 4.35 -0.71
N MET A 369 16.37 5.36 -0.59
CA MET A 369 15.06 5.23 0.04
C MET A 369 14.05 4.54 -0.90
N PRO A 370 13.05 3.80 -0.37
CA PRO A 370 12.79 3.58 1.05
C PRO A 370 13.63 2.45 1.68
N PRO A 371 13.83 2.43 3.01
CA PRO A 371 14.34 1.24 3.68
C PRO A 371 13.34 0.10 3.55
N LYS A 372 13.83 -1.12 3.29
CA LYS A 372 12.97 -2.29 3.22
C LYS A 372 12.42 -2.63 4.60
N VAL A 373 11.10 -2.61 4.74
CA VAL A 373 10.41 -2.87 6.03
C VAL A 373 10.84 -4.19 6.64
N SER A 374 11.06 -5.22 5.83
CA SER A 374 11.52 -6.53 6.31
C SER A 374 12.91 -6.50 6.95
N LEU A 375 13.83 -5.66 6.45
CA LEU A 375 15.16 -5.48 7.03
C LEU A 375 15.10 -4.59 8.27
N LEU A 376 14.24 -3.57 8.27
CA LEU A 376 13.96 -2.79 9.47
C LEU A 376 13.47 -3.69 10.60
N LYS A 377 12.60 -4.67 10.31
CA LYS A 377 12.14 -5.65 11.29
C LYS A 377 13.23 -6.64 11.69
N ALA A 378 13.98 -7.18 10.73
CA ALA A 378 15.04 -8.17 11.00
C ALA A 378 16.18 -7.61 11.89
N THR A 379 16.37 -6.29 11.89
CA THR A 379 17.38 -5.61 12.73
C THR A 379 16.82 -5.17 14.09
N GLN A 380 15.57 -5.52 14.43
CA GLN A 380 14.99 -5.25 15.75
C GLN A 380 15.30 -6.39 16.71
N GLY A 381 16.06 -6.11 17.76
CA GLY A 381 16.07 -6.94 18.95
C GLY A 381 14.73 -6.89 19.68
N GLU A 382 14.48 -7.85 20.57
CA GLU A 382 13.21 -7.98 21.31
C GLU A 382 12.82 -6.69 22.06
N ALA A 383 13.79 -6.05 22.72
CA ALA A 383 13.59 -4.80 23.44
C ALA A 383 13.10 -3.66 22.52
N ILE A 384 13.68 -3.54 21.32
CA ILE A 384 13.27 -2.53 20.34
C ILE A 384 11.89 -2.86 19.78
N ARG A 385 11.61 -4.14 19.49
CA ARG A 385 10.29 -4.55 18.99
C ARG A 385 9.19 -4.21 20.01
N ASN A 386 9.40 -4.53 21.29
CA ASN A 386 8.44 -4.21 22.35
C ASN A 386 8.28 -2.70 22.50
N TYR A 387 9.36 -1.93 22.37
CA TYR A 387 9.29 -0.46 22.33
C TYR A 387 8.37 0.06 21.23
N TYR A 388 8.51 -0.42 19.98
CA TYR A 388 7.60 -0.02 18.90
C TYR A 388 6.17 -0.48 19.17
N HIS A 389 5.93 -1.66 19.72
CA HIS A 389 4.57 -2.08 20.09
C HIS A 389 3.91 -1.15 21.13
N GLU A 390 4.67 -0.55 22.04
CA GLU A 390 4.15 0.37 23.05
C GLU A 390 4.04 1.82 22.56
N MET A 391 4.97 2.25 21.71
CA MET A 391 5.18 3.67 21.39
C MET A 391 4.75 4.05 19.97
N HIS A 392 4.37 3.08 19.16
CA HIS A 392 4.08 3.26 17.74
C HIS A 392 2.72 2.65 17.40
N VAL A 393 1.85 3.45 16.78
CA VAL A 393 0.49 3.05 16.42
C VAL A 393 0.33 3.16 14.91
N ILE A 394 -0.02 2.04 14.29
CA ILE A 394 -0.50 1.98 12.90
C ILE A 394 -1.84 1.28 12.97
N GLN A 395 -2.90 2.01 12.63
CA GLN A 395 -4.26 1.49 12.70
C GLN A 395 -5.06 1.99 11.50
N ASP A 396 -5.56 1.03 10.72
CA ASP A 396 -6.51 1.30 9.65
C ASP A 396 -7.92 1.06 10.19
N MET A 397 -8.87 1.93 9.81
CA MET A 397 -10.26 1.84 10.23
C MET A 397 -11.19 2.12 9.06
N LEU A 398 -12.22 1.29 8.93
CA LEU A 398 -13.37 1.58 8.08
C LEU A 398 -14.42 2.30 8.91
N VAL A 399 -14.75 3.53 8.50
CA VAL A 399 -15.71 4.39 9.19
C VAL A 399 -16.82 4.75 8.21
N PRO A 400 -18.11 4.55 8.57
CA PRO A 400 -19.21 5.04 7.74
C PRO A 400 -19.05 6.54 7.48
N LEU A 401 -19.31 6.99 6.26
CA LEU A 401 -18.98 8.35 5.82
C LEU A 401 -19.58 9.45 6.73
N TYR A 402 -20.83 9.27 7.15
CA TYR A 402 -21.54 10.17 8.08
C TYR A 402 -20.98 10.19 9.51
N LYS A 403 -20.04 9.30 9.85
CA LYS A 403 -19.35 9.21 11.14
C LYS A 403 -17.90 9.66 11.12
N VAL A 404 -17.37 10.07 9.97
CA VAL A 404 -15.96 10.49 9.85
C VAL A 404 -15.65 11.64 10.81
N GLY A 405 -16.51 12.65 10.93
CA GLY A 405 -16.31 13.75 11.87
C GLY A 405 -16.23 13.30 13.33
N ASP A 406 -17.18 12.45 13.78
CA ASP A 406 -17.20 11.88 15.13
C ASP A 406 -15.93 11.03 15.39
N ALA A 407 -15.50 10.24 14.40
CA ALA A 407 -14.30 9.41 14.49
C ALA A 407 -13.03 10.26 14.60
N LEU A 408 -12.93 11.35 13.84
CA LEU A 408 -11.79 12.28 13.93
C LEU A 408 -11.71 12.95 15.31
N GLU A 409 -12.85 13.41 15.85
CA GLU A 409 -12.90 13.97 17.21
C GLU A 409 -12.45 12.94 18.26
N TRP A 410 -12.91 11.69 18.12
CA TRP A 410 -12.51 10.59 19.00
C TRP A 410 -11.00 10.29 18.88
N VAL A 411 -10.46 10.14 17.66
CA VAL A 411 -9.02 9.91 17.45
C VAL A 411 -8.19 11.06 18.00
N HIS A 412 -8.63 12.31 17.79
CA HIS A 412 -7.94 13.46 18.35
C HIS A 412 -7.90 13.37 19.87
N LYS A 413 -9.03 13.13 20.53
CA LYS A 413 -9.10 13.03 22.00
C LYS A 413 -8.28 11.86 22.56
N GLU A 414 -8.36 10.69 21.94
CA GLU A 414 -7.79 9.45 22.48
C GLU A 414 -6.34 9.22 22.07
N MET A 415 -5.87 9.80 20.96
CA MET A 415 -4.55 9.47 20.39
C MET A 415 -3.67 10.69 20.18
N GLU A 416 -4.23 11.81 19.70
CA GLU A 416 -3.49 13.03 19.28
C GLU A 416 -2.36 12.74 18.28
N VAL A 417 -2.54 11.72 17.43
CA VAL A 417 -1.56 11.32 16.41
C VAL A 417 -1.91 11.99 15.08
N TYR A 418 -0.93 12.66 14.50
CA TYR A 418 -1.01 13.31 13.19
C TYR A 418 0.27 13.08 12.40
N PRO A 419 0.22 13.16 11.06
CA PRO A 419 -0.97 13.37 10.24
C PRO A 419 -1.89 12.14 10.19
N LEU A 420 -3.14 12.34 9.79
CA LEU A 420 -4.12 11.30 9.49
C LEU A 420 -4.32 11.22 7.98
N TRP A 421 -4.40 10.01 7.44
CA TRP A 421 -4.69 9.75 6.04
C TRP A 421 -6.13 9.26 5.89
N LEU A 422 -6.89 9.92 5.03
CA LEU A 422 -8.27 9.58 4.74
C LEU A 422 -8.37 9.23 3.25
N CYS A 423 -9.02 8.11 2.99
CA CYS A 423 -9.18 7.56 1.66
C CYS A 423 -10.57 6.89 1.58
N PRO A 424 -11.38 7.17 0.54
CA PRO A 424 -12.73 6.62 0.46
C PRO A 424 -12.72 5.21 -0.11
N ALA A 425 -13.53 4.33 0.49
CA ALA A 425 -13.63 2.90 0.17
C ALA A 425 -14.85 2.59 -0.68
#